data_AF-A0A373FE70-F1
#
_entry.id   AF-A0A373FE70-F1
#
_cell.length_a   1.000
_cell.length_b   1.000
_cell.length_c   1.000
_cell.angle_alpha   90.00
_cell.angle_beta   90.00
_cell.angle_gamma   90.00
#
_symmetry.space_group_name_H-M   'P 1'
#
loop_
_entity.id
_entity.type
_entity.pdbx_description
1 polymer ?
#
loop_
_entity_poly.entity_id
_entity_poly.type
_entity_poly.pdbx_seq_one_letter_code
_entity_poly.pdbx_strand_id
1 'polypeptide(L)'
;MGVMYSVFPLQSELCDWLDEQGVVWPEVPSRNPTLAELKAAIARVPDLQSEASAEVLGQRWSNLLTQTTSGAKRPWCMLQIIALQERENEFYVENGDPVLILQLLAQLCESTGPLVLITDAGDIPLLVQAGDDAQELFDNWGSEEH
;
A
#
# COMPACT_ATOMS: atom_id res chain seq x y z
N MET A 1 -9.22 -4.95 -17.49
CA MET A 1 -8.70 -3.68 -16.95
C MET A 1 -8.37 -3.98 -15.51
N GLY A 2 -7.15 -3.70 -15.06
CA GLY A 2 -6.79 -3.96 -13.68
C GLY A 2 -6.77 -2.66 -12.87
N VAL A 3 -6.78 -2.82 -11.55
CA VAL A 3 -7.04 -1.75 -10.58
C VAL A 3 -5.72 -1.10 -10.17
N MET A 4 -5.70 0.23 -10.13
CA MET A 4 -4.60 1.01 -9.58
C MET A 4 -4.90 1.38 -8.13
N TYR A 5 -3.94 1.13 -7.25
CA TYR A 5 -4.04 1.45 -5.84
C TYR A 5 -3.03 2.55 -5.50
N SER A 6 -3.52 3.75 -5.27
CA SER A 6 -2.70 4.90 -4.87
C SER A 6 -2.58 4.94 -3.35
N VAL A 7 -1.38 5.18 -2.85
CA VAL A 7 -1.09 5.17 -1.41
C VAL A 7 -0.65 6.55 -0.96
N PHE A 8 -1.29 7.07 0.09
CA PHE A 8 -1.03 8.40 0.60
C PHE A 8 -0.82 8.40 2.11
N PRO A 9 0.14 9.19 2.63
CA PRO A 9 0.20 9.46 4.05
C PRO A 9 -0.93 10.41 4.48
N LEU A 10 -1.30 10.38 5.76
CA LEU A 10 -2.21 11.35 6.35
C LEU A 10 -1.56 12.75 6.32
N GLN A 11 -2.10 13.61 5.47
CA GLN A 11 -1.76 15.03 5.35
C GLN A 11 -3.03 15.86 5.50
N SER A 12 -2.90 17.14 5.87
CA SER A 12 -4.06 17.98 6.21
C SER A 12 -5.17 17.97 5.16
N GLU A 13 -4.82 18.13 3.87
CA GLU A 13 -5.80 18.12 2.78
C GLU A 13 -6.49 16.75 2.62
N LEU A 14 -5.74 15.66 2.84
CA LEU A 14 -6.31 14.31 2.79
C LEU A 14 -7.22 14.05 4.00
N CYS A 15 -6.84 14.51 5.19
CA CYS A 15 -7.66 14.42 6.40
C CYS A 15 -8.99 15.15 6.24
N ASP A 16 -8.97 16.38 5.71
CA ASP A 16 -10.19 17.15 5.43
C ASP A 16 -11.11 16.38 4.46
N TRP A 17 -10.53 15.76 3.42
CA TRP A 17 -11.30 14.94 2.49
C TRP A 17 -11.82 13.63 3.12
N LEU A 18 -11.06 12.97 3.99
CA LEU A 18 -11.51 11.79 4.73
C LEU A 18 -12.69 12.12 5.66
N ASP A 19 -12.68 13.30 6.29
CA ASP A 19 -13.81 13.78 7.10
C ASP A 19 -15.07 13.94 6.24
N GLU A 20 -14.95 14.44 5.01
CA GLU A 20 -16.06 14.50 4.05
C GLU A 20 -16.57 13.11 3.64
N GLN A 21 -15.69 12.09 3.62
CA GLN A 21 -16.05 10.70 3.37
C GLN A 21 -16.54 9.96 4.62
N GLY A 22 -16.54 10.59 5.79
CA GLY A 22 -16.92 9.95 7.07
C GLY A 22 -15.91 8.91 7.57
N VAL A 23 -14.69 8.92 7.06
CA VAL A 23 -13.62 7.98 7.47
C VAL A 23 -12.90 8.53 8.69
N VAL A 24 -12.94 7.79 9.79
CA VAL A 24 -12.22 8.17 11.03
C VAL A 24 -10.73 7.87 10.87
N TRP A 25 -9.89 8.85 11.20
CA TRP A 25 -8.43 8.74 11.12
C TRP A 25 -7.74 9.15 12.44
N PRO A 26 -6.58 8.56 12.76
CA PRO A 26 -5.82 8.87 13.97
C PRO A 26 -4.95 10.13 13.79
N GLU A 27 -4.86 10.96 14.82
CA GLU A 27 -3.95 12.11 14.87
C GLU A 27 -2.49 11.70 15.16
N VAL A 28 -1.89 10.88 14.29
CA VAL A 28 -0.49 10.45 14.38
C VAL A 28 0.29 10.86 13.14
N PRO A 29 1.60 11.14 13.26
CA PRO A 29 2.42 11.49 12.10
C PRO A 29 2.39 10.40 11.04
N SER A 30 2.25 10.81 9.78
CA SER A 30 2.33 9.95 8.61
C SER A 30 3.19 10.57 7.53
N ARG A 31 3.91 9.75 6.78
CA ARG A 31 4.77 10.19 5.66
C ARG A 31 4.93 9.10 4.61
N ASN A 32 5.39 9.52 3.43
CA ASN A 32 5.82 8.57 2.41
C ASN A 32 7.04 7.75 2.89
N PRO A 33 7.18 6.49 2.45
CA PRO A 33 8.32 5.65 2.83
C PRO A 33 9.59 6.05 2.07
N THR A 34 10.74 5.79 2.66
CA THR A 34 11.99 5.66 1.88
C THR A 34 12.02 4.31 1.15
N LEU A 35 12.86 4.18 0.12
CA LEU A 35 13.04 2.89 -0.56
C LEU A 35 13.55 1.79 0.41
N ALA A 36 14.37 2.16 1.40
CA ALA A 36 14.87 1.22 2.40
C ALA A 36 13.74 0.66 3.28
N GLU A 37 12.78 1.51 3.68
CA GLU A 37 11.61 1.11 4.47
C GLU A 37 10.66 0.23 3.67
N LEU A 38 10.41 0.56 2.40
CA LEU A 38 9.64 -0.29 1.49
C LEU A 38 10.25 -1.70 1.40
N LYS A 39 11.56 -1.79 1.17
CA LYS A 39 12.27 -3.07 1.12
C LYS A 39 12.22 -3.83 2.44
N ALA A 40 12.33 -3.11 3.57
CA ALA A 40 12.23 -3.72 4.89
C ALA A 40 10.81 -4.28 5.14
N ALA A 41 9.76 -3.56 4.76
CA ALA A 41 8.38 -4.05 4.84
C ALA A 41 8.16 -5.28 3.96
N ILE A 42 8.64 -5.25 2.71
CA ILE A 42 8.59 -6.41 1.78
C ILE A 42 9.25 -7.65 2.41
N ALA A 43 10.41 -7.48 3.03
CA ALA A 43 11.15 -8.59 3.65
C ALA A 43 10.45 -9.19 4.90
N ARG A 44 9.50 -8.47 5.50
CA ARG A 44 8.70 -8.95 6.65
C ARG A 44 7.45 -9.72 6.23
N VAL A 45 6.99 -9.55 4.99
CA VAL A 45 5.88 -10.33 4.47
C VAL A 45 6.37 -11.77 4.21
N PRO A 46 5.79 -12.78 4.88
CA PRO A 46 6.26 -14.15 4.76
C PRO A 46 6.05 -14.70 3.35
N ASP A 47 6.93 -15.60 2.94
CA ASP A 47 6.86 -16.33 1.67
C ASP A 47 6.81 -15.44 0.41
N LEU A 48 7.23 -14.18 0.51
CA LEU A 48 7.19 -13.21 -0.57
C LEU A 48 8.48 -13.23 -1.39
N GLN A 49 8.37 -13.51 -2.69
CA GLN A 49 9.44 -13.33 -3.66
C GLN A 49 9.35 -11.92 -4.25
N SER A 50 10.50 -11.26 -4.40
CA SER A 50 10.61 -9.90 -4.94
C SER A 50 11.53 -9.87 -6.16
N GLU A 51 11.05 -9.25 -7.23
CA GLU A 51 11.78 -9.02 -8.47
C GLU A 51 11.79 -7.50 -8.77
N ALA A 52 12.83 -6.82 -8.30
CA ALA A 52 12.97 -5.37 -8.41
C ALA A 52 13.75 -4.95 -9.67
N SER A 53 13.38 -3.81 -10.25
CA SER A 53 14.16 -3.13 -11.28
C SER A 53 15.43 -2.48 -10.69
N ALA A 54 16.29 -1.95 -11.57
CA ALA A 54 17.46 -1.20 -11.15
C ALA A 54 17.08 0.05 -10.32
N GLU A 55 17.90 0.36 -9.31
CA GLU A 55 17.71 1.50 -8.41
C GLU A 55 18.45 2.72 -8.95
N VAL A 56 17.85 3.39 -9.93
CA VAL A 56 18.41 4.57 -10.56
C VAL A 56 17.59 5.80 -10.16
N LEU A 57 18.23 6.76 -9.49
CA LEU A 57 17.59 8.00 -9.07
C LEU A 57 16.98 8.74 -10.27
N GLY A 58 15.79 9.32 -10.04
CA GLY A 58 14.99 10.01 -11.05
C GLY A 58 14.34 9.09 -12.09
N GLN A 59 14.60 7.77 -12.04
CA GLN A 59 13.93 6.80 -12.90
C GLN A 59 12.84 6.06 -12.15
N ARG A 60 11.95 5.42 -12.92
CA ARG A 60 10.95 4.52 -12.37
C ARG A 60 11.64 3.34 -11.69
N TRP A 61 11.19 3.03 -10.49
CA TRP A 61 11.51 1.79 -9.82
C TRP A 61 10.26 0.93 -9.71
N SER A 62 10.38 -0.34 -10.11
CA SER A 62 9.29 -1.31 -10.08
C SER A 62 9.71 -2.53 -9.27
N ASN A 63 8.76 -3.16 -8.58
CA ASN A 63 9.00 -4.40 -7.86
C ASN A 63 7.80 -5.33 -7.98
N LEU A 64 8.00 -6.44 -8.67
CA LEU A 64 7.00 -7.52 -8.72
C LEU A 64 7.13 -8.36 -7.47
N LEU A 65 6.05 -8.42 -6.69
CA LEU A 65 5.93 -9.19 -5.47
C LEU A 65 5.03 -10.39 -5.75
N THR A 66 5.47 -11.60 -5.41
CA THR A 66 4.71 -12.83 -5.62
C THR A 66 4.79 -13.74 -4.39
N GLN A 67 3.65 -14.17 -3.85
CA GLN A 67 3.63 -15.16 -2.78
C GLN A 67 4.03 -16.54 -3.32
N THR A 68 4.89 -17.25 -2.60
CA THR A 68 5.43 -18.55 -3.02
C THR A 68 4.59 -19.74 -2.57
N THR A 69 3.82 -19.61 -1.48
CA THR A 69 3.09 -20.70 -0.81
C THR A 69 1.63 -20.90 -1.25
N SER A 70 1.17 -20.11 -2.22
CA SER A 70 -0.19 -20.15 -2.74
C SER A 70 -0.32 -21.14 -3.90
N GLY A 71 -1.45 -21.86 -3.96
CA GLY A 71 -1.72 -22.98 -4.87
C GLY A 71 -1.73 -22.63 -6.36
N ALA A 72 -2.77 -23.02 -7.11
CA ALA A 72 -2.78 -22.86 -8.57
C ALA A 72 -2.77 -21.38 -9.04
N LYS A 73 -3.15 -20.43 -8.18
CA LYS A 73 -3.01 -18.99 -8.40
C LYS A 73 -2.22 -18.40 -7.25
N ARG A 74 -1.11 -17.75 -7.57
CA ARG A 74 -0.27 -17.08 -6.58
C ARG A 74 -0.65 -15.60 -6.48
N PRO A 75 -1.03 -15.08 -5.28
CA PRO A 75 -1.17 -13.66 -5.06
C PRO A 75 0.11 -12.94 -5.47
N TRP A 76 -0.07 -11.83 -6.17
CA TRP A 76 1.01 -10.99 -6.64
C TRP A 76 0.56 -9.54 -6.64
N CYS A 77 1.51 -8.62 -6.61
CA CYS A 77 1.25 -7.20 -6.86
C CYS A 77 2.48 -6.54 -7.47
N MET A 78 2.28 -5.45 -8.22
CA MET A 78 3.38 -4.69 -8.82
C MET A 78 3.48 -3.33 -8.14
N LEU A 79 4.54 -3.14 -7.35
CA LEU A 79 4.81 -1.88 -6.67
C LEU A 79 5.59 -0.95 -7.60
N GLN A 80 5.22 0.33 -7.63
CA GLN A 80 5.79 1.32 -8.54
C GLN A 80 6.15 2.61 -7.78
N ILE A 81 7.34 3.13 -8.06
CA ILE A 81 7.76 4.52 -7.75
C ILE A 81 8.05 5.20 -9.09
N ILE A 82 7.38 6.31 -9.40
CA ILE A 82 7.49 6.96 -10.72
C ILE A 82 8.89 7.53 -10.95
N ALA A 83 9.46 8.17 -9.93
CA ALA A 83 10.76 8.82 -9.99
C ALA A 83 11.48 8.63 -8.64
N LEU A 84 12.37 7.63 -8.58
CA LEU A 84 13.07 7.26 -7.37
C LEU A 84 13.88 8.43 -6.79
N GLN A 85 13.67 8.70 -5.51
CA GLN A 85 14.35 9.74 -4.72
C GLN A 85 15.23 9.10 -3.65
N GLU A 86 16.24 9.85 -3.20
CA GLU A 86 17.07 9.47 -2.04
C GLU A 86 16.30 9.51 -0.71
N ARG A 87 15.17 10.25 -0.67
CA ARG A 87 14.35 10.46 0.51
C ARG A 87 13.05 9.67 0.43
N GLU A 88 11.98 10.22 0.96
CA GLU A 88 10.64 9.65 0.92
C GLU A 88 10.13 9.62 -0.53
N ASN A 89 9.46 8.54 -0.90
CA ASN A 89 9.01 8.25 -2.25
C ASN A 89 7.50 8.05 -2.27
N GLU A 90 6.82 8.78 -3.16
CA GLU A 90 5.46 8.43 -3.56
C GLU A 90 5.48 7.10 -4.30
N PHE A 91 4.50 6.25 -3.99
CA PHE A 91 4.37 4.96 -4.63
C PHE A 91 2.90 4.58 -4.83
N TYR A 92 2.69 3.64 -5.73
CA TYR A 92 1.38 3.05 -6.00
C TYR A 92 1.56 1.57 -6.34
N VAL A 93 0.46 0.83 -6.34
CA VAL A 93 0.42 -0.55 -6.81
C VAL A 93 -0.36 -0.62 -8.12
N GLU A 94 0.30 -1.14 -9.15
CA GLU A 94 -0.26 -1.34 -10.47
C GLU A 94 -0.76 -2.79 -10.62
N ASN A 95 -2.03 -3.03 -10.34
CA ASN A 95 -2.61 -4.37 -10.22
C ASN A 95 -2.02 -5.17 -9.06
N GLY A 96 -2.87 -5.99 -8.47
CA GLY A 96 -2.43 -6.99 -7.51
C GLY A 96 -3.58 -7.61 -6.76
N ASP A 97 -3.22 -8.57 -5.92
CA ASP A 97 -4.09 -9.14 -4.92
C ASP A 97 -4.28 -8.13 -3.77
N PRO A 98 -5.51 -7.69 -3.47
CA PRO A 98 -5.76 -6.69 -2.43
C PRO A 98 -5.25 -7.09 -1.06
N VAL A 99 -5.39 -8.37 -0.68
CA VAL A 99 -4.95 -8.85 0.63
C VAL A 99 -3.44 -8.75 0.74
N LEU A 100 -2.69 -9.13 -0.31
CA LEU A 100 -1.23 -8.95 -0.33
C LEU A 100 -0.81 -7.47 -0.24
N ILE A 101 -1.53 -6.57 -0.90
CA ILE A 101 -1.28 -5.13 -0.82
C ILE A 101 -1.46 -4.64 0.63
N LEU A 102 -2.56 -5.02 1.27
CA LEU A 102 -2.87 -4.63 2.65
C LEU A 102 -1.88 -5.22 3.65
N GLN A 103 -1.44 -6.46 3.47
CA GLN A 103 -0.39 -7.06 4.28
C GLN A 103 0.90 -6.23 4.22
N LEU A 104 1.31 -5.83 3.02
CA LEU A 104 2.50 -5.00 2.84
C LEU A 104 2.33 -3.63 3.50
N LEU A 105 1.17 -2.99 3.33
CA LEU A 105 0.92 -1.66 3.91
C LEU A 105 0.91 -1.70 5.43
N ALA A 106 0.29 -2.72 6.05
CA ALA A 106 0.32 -2.89 7.50
C ALA A 106 1.75 -3.02 8.03
N GLN A 107 2.64 -3.74 7.31
CA GLN A 107 4.06 -3.83 7.66
C GLN A 107 4.80 -2.50 7.49
N LEU A 108 4.44 -1.72 6.47
CA LEU A 108 5.07 -0.43 6.19
C LEU A 108 4.70 0.63 7.23
N CYS A 109 3.42 0.63 7.67
CA CYS A 109 2.87 1.55 8.65
C CYS A 109 3.62 1.56 9.99
N GLU A 110 4.34 0.48 10.33
CA GLU A 110 5.21 0.46 11.52
C GLU A 110 6.31 1.54 11.49
N SER A 111 6.72 1.98 10.30
CA SER A 111 7.82 2.95 10.11
C SER A 111 7.37 4.30 9.55
N THR A 112 6.23 4.31 8.86
CA THR A 112 5.71 5.50 8.16
C THR A 112 4.54 6.16 8.86
N GLY A 113 3.93 5.50 9.84
CA GLY A 113 2.59 5.85 10.32
C GLY A 113 1.49 5.36 9.37
N PRO A 114 0.21 5.63 9.70
CA PRO A 114 -0.95 5.17 8.93
C PRO A 114 -0.95 5.65 7.49
N LEU A 115 -1.40 4.81 6.58
CA LEU A 115 -1.48 5.11 5.16
C LEU A 115 -2.91 4.94 4.67
N VAL A 116 -3.29 5.72 3.66
CA VAL A 116 -4.59 5.66 3.01
C VAL A 116 -4.41 5.03 1.64
N LEU A 117 -5.22 4.01 1.37
CA LEU A 117 -5.30 3.32 0.10
C LEU A 117 -6.54 3.80 -0.67
N ILE A 118 -6.35 4.28 -1.89
CA ILE A 118 -7.43 4.74 -2.78
C ILE A 118 -7.36 3.95 -4.08
N THR A 119 -8.48 3.37 -4.51
CA THR A 119 -8.59 2.67 -5.79
C THR A 119 -9.10 3.61 -6.89
N ASP A 120 -8.72 3.35 -8.12
CA ASP A 120 -9.34 3.98 -9.30
C ASP A 120 -10.71 3.36 -9.68
N ALA A 121 -11.16 2.35 -8.93
CA ALA A 121 -12.43 1.67 -9.12
C ALA A 121 -13.61 2.41 -8.47
N GLY A 122 -13.35 3.46 -7.69
CA GLY A 122 -14.38 4.30 -7.05
C GLY A 122 -14.85 3.78 -5.68
N ASP A 123 -14.08 2.87 -5.06
CA ASP A 123 -14.34 2.41 -3.70
C ASP A 123 -14.05 3.51 -2.68
N ILE A 124 -14.62 3.37 -1.47
CA ILE A 124 -14.28 4.25 -0.35
C ILE A 124 -12.79 4.11 0.00
N PRO A 125 -12.13 5.21 0.43
CA PRO A 125 -10.75 5.17 0.89
C PRO A 125 -10.59 4.22 2.07
N LEU A 126 -9.54 3.43 2.05
CA LEU A 126 -9.24 2.51 3.14
C LEU A 126 -8.04 3.01 3.93
N LEU A 127 -8.26 3.27 5.21
CA LEU A 127 -7.18 3.58 6.15
C LEU A 127 -6.52 2.27 6.61
N VAL A 128 -5.20 2.22 6.51
CA VAL A 128 -4.36 1.11 6.97
C VAL A 128 -3.44 1.58 8.08
N GLN A 129 -3.36 0.80 9.15
CA GLN A 129 -2.54 1.03 10.32
C GLN A 129 -1.59 -0.14 10.57
N ALA A 130 -0.61 0.09 11.43
CA ALA A 130 0.32 -0.95 11.85
C ALA A 130 -0.42 -2.01 12.68
N GLY A 131 -0.24 -3.27 12.32
CA GLY A 131 -0.85 -4.40 13.02
C GLY A 131 -2.27 -4.75 12.59
N ASP A 132 -2.84 -4.04 11.61
CA ASP A 132 -4.13 -4.42 11.03
C ASP A 132 -4.06 -5.80 10.37
N ASP A 133 -5.15 -6.57 10.49
CA ASP A 133 -5.31 -7.82 9.76
C ASP A 133 -5.79 -7.51 8.33
N ALA A 134 -4.98 -7.91 7.34
CA ALA A 134 -5.24 -7.61 5.95
C ALA A 134 -6.49 -8.29 5.39
N GLN A 135 -6.86 -9.46 5.91
CA GLN A 135 -8.07 -10.16 5.46
C GLN A 135 -9.31 -9.47 6.03
N GLU A 136 -9.28 -9.12 7.32
CA GLU A 136 -10.36 -8.36 7.96
C GLU A 136 -10.57 -7.00 7.31
N LEU A 137 -9.48 -6.27 7.01
CA LEU A 137 -9.55 -5.02 6.26
C LEU A 137 -10.21 -5.23 4.88
N PHE A 138 -9.79 -6.26 4.13
CA PHE A 138 -10.34 -6.53 2.81
C PHE A 138 -11.82 -6.95 2.86
N ASP A 139 -12.20 -7.81 3.80
CA ASP A 139 -13.58 -8.28 3.94
C ASP A 139 -14.54 -7.14 4.33
N ASN A 140 -14.05 -6.15 5.05
CA ASN A 140 -14.82 -4.95 5.39
C ASN A 140 -14.74 -3.86 4.30
N TRP A 141 -13.86 -4.00 3.32
CA TRP A 141 -13.68 -3.02 2.25
C TRP A 141 -14.75 -3.18 1.17
N GLY A 142 -15.63 -2.19 1.06
CA GLY A 142 -16.75 -2.21 0.11
C GLY A 142 -17.97 -3.00 0.60
N SER A 143 -17.95 -3.49 1.84
CA SER A 143 -19.09 -4.12 2.51
C SER A 143 -20.00 -3.05 3.15
N GLU A 144 -20.57 -2.17 2.33
CA GLU A 144 -21.73 -1.39 2.77
C GLU A 144 -23.00 -2.15 2.39
N GLU A 145 -23.53 -2.94 3.33
CA GLU A 145 -24.98 -3.13 3.41
C GLU A 145 -25.61 -1.73 3.63
N HIS A 146 -26.06 -1.11 2.54
CA HIS A 146 -27.05 -0.04 2.55
C HIS A 146 -28.47 -0.60 2.74
#